data_AF-A0A9D7W7S9-F1
#
_entry.id   AF-A0A9D7W7S9-F1
#
_cell.length_a   1.000
_cell.length_b   1.000
_cell.length_c   1.000
_cell.angle_alpha   90.00
_cell.angle_beta   90.00
_cell.angle_gamma   90.00
#
_symmetry.space_group_name_H-M   'P 1'
#
loop_
_entity.id
_entity.type
_entity.pdbx_description
1 polymer ?
#
loop_
_entity_poly.entity_id
_entity_poly.type
_entity_poly.pdbx_seq_one_letter_code
_entity_poly.pdbx_strand_id
1 'polypeptide(L)'
;MESLSKLGINAFIIGPVVSLLISCASAPPAPPIYDLTFQHLPRLQIAAGSIVLKSAYQPDEVENQIDTQKPQNPTLVVKQWMKDRLERQSGSTAKLVLTIIDGRVVSKQETQSATFGFLTSKKQVYSASLVVDVAYYPAGMEIGQATG
;
A
#
# COMPACT_ATOMS: atom_id res chain seq x y z
N MET A 1 37.57 -14.63 -70.71
CA MET A 1 36.71 -15.78 -71.00
C MET A 1 37.55 -17.03 -70.78
N GLU A 2 37.81 -17.40 -69.52
CA GLU A 2 38.62 -18.58 -69.13
C GLU A 2 38.04 -19.04 -67.76
N SER A 3 37.02 -19.89 -67.79
CA SER A 3 37.10 -21.35 -67.56
C SER A 3 37.70 -21.76 -66.22
N LEU A 4 36.78 -21.86 -65.24
CA LEU A 4 36.53 -23.00 -64.34
C LEU A 4 37.67 -23.97 -63.96
N SER A 5 37.58 -24.33 -62.68
CA SER A 5 37.91 -25.63 -62.06
C SER A 5 39.26 -25.73 -61.35
N LYS A 6 39.18 -25.66 -60.02
CA LYS A 6 39.58 -26.77 -59.15
C LYS A 6 38.90 -26.60 -57.79
N LEU A 7 38.00 -27.53 -57.51
CA LEU A 7 37.49 -27.80 -56.17
C LEU A 7 38.69 -28.06 -55.25
N GLY A 8 39.00 -27.08 -54.41
CA GLY A 8 39.76 -27.31 -53.18
C GLY A 8 38.76 -27.41 -52.05
N ILE A 9 38.41 -28.65 -51.69
CA ILE A 9 37.57 -28.97 -50.53
C ILE A 9 38.36 -28.56 -49.28
N ASN A 10 38.25 -27.29 -48.89
CA ASN A 10 38.59 -26.81 -47.57
C ASN A 10 37.30 -26.25 -46.94
N ALA A 11 36.28 -27.10 -46.84
CA ALA A 11 35.17 -26.88 -45.92
C ALA A 11 35.67 -27.15 -44.50
N PHE A 12 36.50 -26.23 -44.00
CA PHE A 12 36.88 -26.19 -42.61
C PHE A 12 35.60 -25.97 -41.80
N ILE A 13 35.36 -26.89 -40.89
CA ILE A 13 34.29 -26.95 -39.91
C ILE A 13 33.99 -25.55 -39.35
N ILE A 14 32.89 -24.94 -39.77
CA ILE A 14 32.27 -23.79 -39.09
C ILE A 14 30.83 -24.18 -38.78
N GLY A 15 30.68 -24.98 -37.73
CA GLY A 15 29.53 -24.91 -36.85
C GLY A 15 30.04 -24.69 -35.43
N PRO A 16 29.24 -24.17 -34.48
CA PRO A 16 27.80 -23.95 -34.55
C PRO A 16 27.35 -22.56 -34.03
N VAL A 17 26.11 -22.18 -34.38
CA VAL A 17 25.14 -21.56 -33.46
C VAL A 17 25.61 -20.27 -32.76
N VAL A 18 25.40 -19.12 -33.43
CA VAL A 18 25.15 -17.85 -32.73
C VAL A 18 23.66 -17.81 -32.39
N SER A 19 23.25 -18.63 -31.42
CA SER A 19 21.98 -18.40 -30.71
C SER A 19 22.21 -17.17 -29.85
N LEU A 20 21.88 -15.99 -30.39
CA LEU A 20 21.71 -14.81 -29.57
C LEU A 20 20.67 -15.15 -28.50
N LEU A 21 21.13 -15.28 -27.26
CA LEU A 21 20.27 -15.29 -26.09
C LEU A 21 19.66 -13.89 -25.98
N ILE A 22 18.59 -13.65 -26.73
CA ILE A 22 17.69 -12.53 -26.50
C ILE A 22 16.91 -12.90 -25.24
N SER A 23 17.57 -12.84 -24.08
CA SER A 23 16.89 -12.87 -22.79
C SER A 23 16.20 -11.52 -22.64
N CYS A 24 15.06 -11.39 -23.32
CA CYS A 24 14.14 -10.30 -23.07
C CYS A 24 13.54 -10.58 -21.69
N ALA A 25 14.19 -10.05 -20.65
CA ALA A 25 13.63 -10.05 -19.31
C ALA A 25 12.38 -9.17 -19.35
N SER A 26 11.22 -9.81 -19.54
CA SER A 26 9.93 -9.15 -19.39
C SER A 26 9.92 -8.52 -18.00
N ALA A 27 9.62 -7.22 -17.92
CA ALA A 27 9.44 -6.56 -16.63
C ALA A 27 8.45 -7.40 -15.80
N PRO A 28 8.74 -7.67 -14.51
CA PRO A 28 7.82 -8.37 -13.65
C PRO A 28 6.44 -7.72 -13.74
N PRO A 29 5.35 -8.50 -13.81
CA PRO A 29 4.01 -7.93 -13.81
C PRO A 29 3.86 -7.03 -12.59
N ALA A 30 3.24 -5.86 -12.81
CA ALA A 30 3.00 -4.92 -11.72
C ALA A 30 2.28 -5.64 -10.57
N PRO A 31 2.69 -5.40 -9.31
CA PRO A 31 2.03 -6.02 -8.18
C PRO A 31 0.53 -5.68 -8.19
N PRO A 32 -0.35 -6.66 -7.94
CA PRO A 32 -1.78 -6.39 -7.85
C PRO A 32 -2.07 -5.38 -6.73
N ILE A 33 -3.00 -4.46 -6.99
CA ILE A 33 -3.51 -3.54 -5.98
C ILE A 33 -4.45 -4.35 -5.09
N TYR A 34 -4.12 -4.47 -3.81
CA TYR A 34 -4.98 -5.11 -2.82
C TYR A 34 -5.83 -4.07 -2.12
N ASP A 35 -7.14 -4.30 -2.06
CA ASP A 35 -8.04 -3.51 -1.23
C ASP A 35 -7.93 -3.96 0.24
N LEU A 36 -7.62 -3.02 1.12
CA LEU A 36 -7.61 -3.27 2.56
C LEU A 36 -9.04 -3.43 3.05
N THR A 37 -9.42 -4.61 3.54
CA THR A 37 -10.74 -4.87 4.11
C THR A 37 -10.64 -5.48 5.50
N PHE A 38 -11.64 -5.21 6.34
CA PHE A 38 -11.73 -5.71 7.70
C PHE A 38 -12.93 -6.65 7.91
N GLN A 39 -13.52 -7.13 6.81
CA GLN A 39 -14.70 -8.00 6.81
C GLN A 39 -14.44 -9.38 7.41
N HIS A 40 -13.18 -9.80 7.46
CA HIS A 40 -12.76 -11.04 8.11
C HIS A 40 -12.88 -10.99 9.64
N LEU A 41 -13.21 -9.83 10.22
CA LEU A 41 -13.34 -9.61 11.66
C LEU A 41 -14.81 -9.42 12.03
N PRO A 42 -15.21 -9.82 13.25
CA PRO A 42 -16.60 -9.66 13.69
C PRO A 42 -16.99 -8.18 13.79
N ARG A 43 -18.25 -7.91 13.45
CA ARG A 43 -18.87 -6.60 13.61
C ARG A 43 -19.09 -6.25 15.08
N LEU A 44 -19.01 -4.96 15.36
CA LEU A 44 -19.16 -4.32 16.66
C LEU A 44 -20.46 -3.53 16.64
N GLN A 45 -21.40 -3.92 17.49
CA GLN A 45 -22.61 -3.15 17.69
C GLN A 45 -22.33 -1.97 18.61
N ILE A 46 -22.71 -0.79 18.17
CA ILE A 46 -22.57 0.44 18.95
C ILE A 46 -23.95 1.00 19.27
N ALA A 47 -24.15 1.42 20.52
CA ALA A 47 -25.38 2.05 21.00
C ALA A 47 -25.54 3.50 20.49
N ALA A 48 -25.16 3.77 19.25
CA ALA A 48 -25.26 5.06 18.56
C ALA A 48 -26.00 4.88 17.24
N GLY A 49 -26.94 5.79 16.95
CA GLY A 49 -27.68 5.76 15.68
C GLY A 49 -26.95 6.45 14.53
N SER A 50 -25.96 7.29 14.85
CA SER A 50 -25.11 7.94 13.86
C SER A 50 -23.63 7.85 14.25
N ILE A 51 -22.78 7.74 13.23
CA ILE A 51 -21.33 7.77 13.39
C ILE A 51 -20.80 8.90 12.51
N VAL A 52 -19.98 9.77 13.09
CA VAL A 52 -19.36 10.91 12.41
C VAL A 52 -17.86 10.71 12.40
N LEU A 53 -17.25 10.74 11.22
CA LEU A 53 -15.80 10.74 11.06
C LEU A 53 -15.31 12.18 10.84
N LYS A 54 -14.40 12.63 11.68
CA LYS A 54 -13.67 13.89 11.53
C LYS A 54 -12.19 13.58 11.30
N SER A 55 -11.52 14.41 10.50
CA SER A 55 -10.07 14.37 10.37
C SER A 55 -9.51 15.69 10.86
N ALA A 56 -8.73 15.66 11.94
CA ALA A 56 -7.89 16.77 12.35
C ALA A 56 -6.48 16.66 11.76
N TYR A 57 -6.12 15.46 11.27
CA TYR A 57 -4.86 15.21 10.59
C TYR A 57 -4.76 15.97 9.27
N GLN A 58 -3.69 16.77 9.14
CA GLN A 58 -3.24 17.39 7.90
C GLN A 58 -1.85 16.83 7.57
N PRO A 59 -1.70 16.10 6.45
CA PRO A 59 -0.39 15.61 6.05
C PRO A 59 0.52 16.77 5.61
N ASP A 60 1.75 16.80 6.12
CA ASP A 60 2.77 17.77 5.73
C ASP A 60 3.12 17.63 4.23
N GLU A 61 3.43 18.72 3.52
CA GLU A 61 3.78 18.70 2.09
C GLU A 61 4.97 17.78 1.76
N VAL A 62 5.91 17.64 2.68
CA VAL A 62 7.08 16.73 2.54
C VAL A 62 6.65 15.26 2.65
N GLU A 63 5.61 14.96 3.43
CA GLU A 63 5.04 13.62 3.57
C GLU A 63 4.09 13.28 2.41
N ASN A 64 3.39 14.27 1.85
CA ASN A 64 2.55 14.14 0.64
C ASN A 64 3.32 13.65 -0.60
N GLN A 65 4.60 14.00 -0.74
CA GLN A 65 5.43 13.48 -1.83
C GLN A 65 5.55 11.95 -1.78
N ILE A 66 5.49 11.37 -0.58
CA ILE A 66 5.59 9.93 -0.41
C ILE A 66 4.20 9.27 -0.52
N ASP A 67 3.12 9.96 -0.13
CA ASP A 67 1.73 9.49 -0.29
C ASP A 67 1.34 9.22 -1.74
N THR A 68 1.98 9.88 -2.72
CA THR A 68 1.70 9.63 -4.14
C THR A 68 2.19 8.24 -4.61
N GLN A 69 3.09 7.60 -3.85
CA GLN A 69 3.64 6.27 -4.16
C GLN A 69 3.42 5.23 -3.03
N LYS A 70 2.69 5.56 -1.96
CA LYS A 70 2.60 4.77 -0.72
C LYS A 70 1.26 4.07 -0.46
N PRO A 71 1.23 3.10 0.49
CA PRO A 71 0.03 2.37 0.88
C PRO A 71 -1.10 3.30 1.31
N GLN A 72 -2.33 2.83 1.08
CA GLN A 72 -3.61 3.54 1.19
C GLN A 72 -3.67 4.65 2.25
N ASN A 73 -4.27 5.79 1.88
CA ASN A 73 -4.50 6.96 2.73
C ASN A 73 -5.13 6.56 4.09
N PRO A 74 -4.56 7.00 5.23
CA PRO A 74 -5.00 6.61 6.58
C PRO A 74 -6.48 6.92 6.85
N THR A 75 -7.00 8.02 6.27
CA THR A 75 -8.42 8.39 6.37
C THR A 75 -9.31 7.36 5.69
N LEU A 76 -8.88 6.83 4.54
CA LEU A 76 -9.60 5.79 3.83
C LEU A 76 -9.55 4.46 4.61
N VAL A 77 -8.41 4.15 5.25
CA VAL A 77 -8.27 2.97 6.11
C VAL A 77 -9.27 3.01 7.27
N VAL A 78 -9.34 4.13 8.00
CA VAL A 78 -10.30 4.30 9.11
C VAL A 78 -11.73 4.23 8.60
N LYS A 79 -12.04 4.90 7.49
CA LYS A 79 -13.38 4.85 6.87
C LYS A 79 -13.78 3.43 6.50
N GLN A 80 -12.86 2.66 5.94
CA GLN A 80 -13.11 1.27 5.54
C GLN A 80 -13.25 0.36 6.76
N TRP A 81 -12.42 0.53 7.79
CA TRP A 81 -12.56 -0.16 9.07
C TRP A 81 -13.92 0.13 9.71
N MET A 82 -14.35 1.39 9.75
CA MET A 82 -15.66 1.77 10.30
C MET A 82 -16.80 1.11 9.54
N LYS A 83 -16.73 1.09 8.21
CA LYS A 83 -17.74 0.46 7.35
C LYS A 83 -17.82 -1.05 7.56
N ASP A 84 -16.68 -1.70 7.70
CA ASP A 84 -16.61 -3.16 7.80
C ASP A 84 -16.91 -3.65 9.23
N ARG A 85 -16.53 -2.88 10.25
CA ARG A 85 -16.60 -3.28 11.66
C ARG A 85 -17.75 -2.68 12.43
N LEU A 86 -18.21 -1.46 12.15
CA LEU A 86 -19.19 -0.79 13.01
C LEU A 86 -20.62 -0.99 12.50
N GLU A 87 -21.49 -1.44 13.39
CA GLU A 87 -22.92 -1.58 13.13
C GLU A 87 -23.71 -0.66 14.07
N ARG A 88 -24.49 0.24 13.47
CA ARG A 88 -25.28 1.25 14.20
C ARG A 88 -26.54 0.61 14.76
N GLN A 89 -26.88 0.97 16.00
CA GLN A 89 -28.16 0.58 16.58
C GLN A 89 -29.28 1.48 16.06
N SER A 90 -30.22 0.87 15.33
CA SER A 90 -31.44 1.54 14.86
C SER A 90 -32.26 2.08 16.05
N GLY A 91 -32.72 3.33 15.93
CA GLY A 91 -33.54 3.98 16.95
C GLY A 91 -32.78 4.72 18.06
N SER A 92 -31.45 4.66 18.10
CA SER A 92 -30.66 5.49 19.02
C SER A 92 -30.45 6.89 18.45
N THR A 93 -30.59 7.93 19.28
CA THR A 93 -30.22 9.32 18.95
C THR A 93 -28.80 9.69 19.39
N ALA A 94 -28.09 8.75 20.03
CA ALA A 94 -26.70 8.96 20.41
C ALA A 94 -25.78 8.99 19.18
N LYS A 95 -24.67 9.73 19.31
CA LYS A 95 -23.69 9.96 18.25
C LYS A 95 -22.32 9.45 18.68
N LEU A 96 -21.66 8.69 17.82
CA LEU A 96 -20.25 8.33 17.99
C LEU A 96 -19.41 9.19 17.04
N VAL A 97 -18.45 9.93 17.59
CA VAL A 97 -17.53 10.77 16.80
C VAL A 97 -16.15 10.15 16.87
N LEU A 98 -15.59 9.83 15.70
CA LEU A 98 -14.21 9.39 15.56
C LEU A 98 -13.40 10.54 14.95
N THR A 99 -12.32 10.95 15.59
CA THR A 99 -11.44 12.01 15.10
C THR A 99 -10.06 11.45 14.83
N ILE A 100 -9.62 11.49 13.57
CA ILE A 100 -8.25 11.11 13.21
C ILE A 100 -7.32 12.23 13.64
N ILE A 101 -6.43 11.94 14.60
CA ILE A 101 -5.46 12.89 15.15
C ILE A 101 -4.12 12.75 14.43
N ASP A 102 -3.67 11.52 14.19
CA ASP A 102 -2.41 11.22 13.52
C ASP A 102 -2.64 10.10 12.51
N GLY A 103 -2.08 10.25 11.31
CA GLY A 103 -2.15 9.29 10.21
C GLY A 103 -0.82 9.15 9.46
N ARG A 104 0.31 9.49 10.09
CA ARG A 104 1.62 9.52 9.42
C ARG A 104 2.06 8.16 8.88
N VAL A 105 2.69 8.17 7.72
CA VAL A 105 3.28 6.97 7.10
C VAL A 105 4.70 7.31 6.69
N VAL A 106 5.68 6.76 7.40
CA VAL A 106 7.11 6.99 7.15
C VAL A 106 7.66 5.88 6.25
N SER A 107 8.50 6.23 5.26
CA SER A 107 9.27 5.25 4.50
C SER A 107 10.69 5.28 4.98
N LYS A 108 11.28 4.11 5.22
CA LYS A 108 12.70 3.96 5.50
C LYS A 108 13.26 2.96 4.51
N GLN A 109 14.31 3.36 3.79
CA GLN A 109 15.06 2.42 2.97
C GLN A 109 16.15 1.79 3.85
N GLU A 110 16.11 0.47 3.97
CA GLU A 110 17.14 -0.32 4.64
C GLU A 110 17.97 -1.04 3.60
N THR A 111 19.27 -0.78 3.58
CA THR A 111 20.21 -1.53 2.74
C THR A 111 20.65 -2.77 3.51
N GLN A 112 20.31 -3.95 3.00
CA GLN A 112 20.85 -5.20 3.50
C GLN A 112 22.00 -5.63 2.60
N SER A 113 23.21 -5.63 3.17
CA SER A 113 24.39 -6.21 2.55
C SER A 113 24.58 -7.64 3.08
N ALA A 114 24.63 -8.62 2.17
CA ALA A 114 24.91 -10.00 2.55
C ALA A 114 26.37 -10.15 3.00
N THR A 115 26.62 -11.12 3.89
CA THR A 115 27.93 -11.44 4.49
C THR A 115 29.05 -11.69 3.46
N PHE A 116 28.68 -12.00 2.20
CA PHE A 116 29.62 -12.27 1.13
C PHE A 116 29.90 -11.05 0.22
N GLY A 117 29.43 -9.83 0.53
CA GLY A 117 29.88 -8.60 -0.13
C GLY A 117 29.42 -8.37 -1.58
N PHE A 118 28.88 -9.39 -2.28
CA PHE A 118 28.47 -9.27 -3.69
C PHE A 118 26.96 -9.05 -3.89
N LEU A 119 26.15 -9.27 -2.84
CA LEU A 119 24.69 -9.12 -2.91
C LEU A 119 24.25 -8.00 -1.96
N THR A 120 23.94 -6.84 -2.54
CA THR A 120 23.29 -5.73 -1.84
C THR A 120 21.84 -5.68 -2.27
N SER A 121 20.91 -5.89 -1.34
CA SER A 121 19.49 -5.69 -1.59
C SER A 121 19.03 -4.39 -0.92
N LYS A 122 18.18 -3.64 -1.62
CA LYS A 122 17.49 -2.48 -1.06
C LYS A 122 16.11 -2.95 -0.61
N LYS A 123 15.82 -2.84 0.69
CA LYS A 123 14.50 -3.09 1.25
C LYS A 123 13.84 -1.76 1.56
N GLN A 124 12.63 -1.55 1.08
CA GLN A 124 11.82 -0.40 1.47
C GLN A 124 10.86 -0.84 2.58
N VAL A 125 10.97 -0.20 3.73
CA VAL A 125 10.13 -0.45 4.91
C VAL A 125 9.17 0.73 5.06
N TYR A 126 7.90 0.42 5.27
CA TYR A 126 6.86 1.40 5.51
C TYR A 126 6.36 1.24 6.95
N SER A 127 6.33 2.33 7.72
CA SER A 127 5.82 2.36 9.08
C SER A 127 4.65 3.35 9.14
N ALA A 128 3.46 2.85 9.48
CA ALA A 128 2.27 3.68 9.64
C ALA A 128 1.95 3.89 11.13
N SER A 129 1.67 5.13 11.50
CA SER A 129 1.14 5.54 12.80
C SER A 129 -0.29 6.03 12.59
N LEU A 130 -1.24 5.46 13.32
CA LEU A 130 -2.65 5.84 13.24
C LEU A 130 -3.20 6.03 14.65
N VAL A 131 -3.62 7.25 14.96
CA VAL A 131 -4.25 7.61 16.24
C VAL A 131 -5.62 8.18 15.97
N VAL A 132 -6.64 7.56 16.58
CA VAL A 132 -8.03 7.96 16.46
C VAL A 132 -8.60 8.20 17.85
N ASP A 133 -9.10 9.41 18.09
CA ASP A 133 -9.87 9.74 19.27
C ASP A 133 -11.35 9.37 19.07
N VAL A 134 -11.97 8.88 20.13
CA VAL A 134 -13.35 8.36 20.08
C VAL A 134 -14.16 9.01 21.19
N ALA A 135 -15.17 9.78 20.79
CA ALA A 135 -16.09 10.45 21.70
C ALA A 135 -17.52 9.94 21.49
N TYR A 136 -18.18 9.55 22.58
CA TYR A 136 -19.58 9.12 22.58
C TYR A 136 -20.46 10.21 23.18
N TYR A 137 -21.46 10.65 22.42
CA TYR A 137 -22.42 11.66 22.83
C TYR A 137 -23.78 11.00 23.03
N PRO A 138 -24.30 10.92 24.26
CA PRO A 138 -25.63 10.38 24.53
C PRO A 138 -26.71 11.25 23.90
N ALA A 139 -27.92 10.69 23.77
CA ALA A 139 -29.08 11.38 23.24
C ALA A 139 -29.32 12.72 23.97
N GLY A 140 -29.43 13.81 23.21
CA GLY A 140 -29.67 15.16 23.74
C GLY A 140 -28.41 15.98 24.05
N MET A 141 -27.20 15.43 23.85
CA MET A 141 -25.94 16.16 23.98
C MET A 141 -25.42 16.62 22.61
N GLU A 142 -25.11 17.91 22.47
CA GLU A 142 -24.51 18.47 21.26
C GLU A 142 -23.01 18.13 21.18
N ILE A 143 -22.51 17.93 19.96
CA ILE A 143 -21.10 17.61 19.71
C ILE A 143 -20.27 18.86 20.08
N GLY A 144 -19.51 18.80 21.18
CA GLY A 144 -18.70 19.91 21.68
C GLY A 144 -19.05 20.41 23.09
N GLN A 145 -20.12 19.89 23.71
CA GLN A 145 -20.33 20.05 25.14
C GLN A 145 -19.47 19.02 25.90
N ALA A 146 -18.21 19.37 26.15
CA ALA A 146 -17.35 18.57 27.01
C ALA A 146 -17.94 18.54 28.43
N THR A 147 -18.04 17.35 29.02
CA THR A 147 -18.16 17.18 30.47
C THR A 147 -16.87 17.72 31.10
N GLY A 148 -16.99 18.81 31.85
CA GLY A 148 -15.90 19.36 32.67
C GLY A 148 -15.51 18.47 33.83
#